data_AF-A0A842RXF3-F1
#
_entry.id   AF-A0A842RXF3-F1
#
_cell.length_a   1.000
_cell.length_b   1.000
_cell.length_c   1.000
_cell.angle_alpha   90.00
_cell.angle_beta   90.00
_cell.angle_gamma   90.00
#
_symmetry.space_group_name_H-M   'P 1'
#
loop_
_entity.id
_entity.type
_entity.pdbx_description
1 polymer ?
#
loop_
_entity_poly.entity_id
_entity_poly.type
_entity_poly.pdbx_seq_one_letter_code
_entity_poly.pdbx_strand_id
1 'polypeptide(L)'
;MKWCVKIAEKESEIVHQKEDYDEDEIKELIRKYEEGEIEEKTPEMEEYEKETGKYAIWRGVVTEGFKKWLKGEKIYDRDKERISLYVSDNTKEEWQEFIKDHNYSTISKLIRESVNYFIDQKSSLIKDNIFKMDLETIGNISHALKEPLTSIKGFSQLLLENYRKDLSEDVLLTIENIFEQSLLLEGKIVNILDDIKVEASEYDILLIEDDLATIRLLTSYFESKGYTCKGVISGTKGIEELKHSQPKVILLDIILPDLSGYDLCKMIKSDKTLREIPVYLLTAIPGSEVEKKLDETKADGYILKPFDFSDFAFILDYLTE
;
A
#
# COMPACT_ATOMS: atom_id res chain seq x y z
N MET A 1 32.32 0.40 16.82
CA MET A 1 32.58 0.95 15.46
C MET A 1 31.26 1.24 14.72
N LYS A 2 31.22 2.21 13.78
CA LYS A 2 30.02 2.50 12.96
C LYS A 2 29.95 1.52 11.77
N TRP A 3 28.87 0.76 11.63
CA TRP A 3 28.64 -0.16 10.51
C TRP A 3 27.38 0.23 9.72
N CYS A 4 27.52 0.43 8.41
CA CYS A 4 26.41 0.83 7.54
C CYS A 4 25.77 -0.39 6.86
N VAL A 5 24.46 -0.57 7.06
CA VAL A 5 23.66 -1.62 6.43
C VAL A 5 22.77 -0.99 5.35
N LYS A 6 22.72 -1.64 4.18
CA LYS A 6 21.88 -1.24 3.03
C LYS A 6 20.51 -1.88 3.19
N ILE A 7 19.42 -1.14 2.96
CA ILE A 7 18.06 -1.66 3.25
C ILE A 7 17.12 -1.64 2.04
N ALA A 8 17.28 -0.73 1.07
CA ALA A 8 16.46 -0.72 -0.15
C ALA A 8 17.26 -0.30 -1.38
N GLU A 9 16.82 -0.75 -2.56
CA GLU A 9 17.28 -0.28 -3.87
C GLU A 9 16.06 0.30 -4.60
N LYS A 10 16.02 1.62 -4.78
CA LYS A 10 15.19 2.23 -5.82
C LYS A 10 16.07 2.35 -7.04
N GLU A 11 15.73 1.62 -8.10
CA GLU A 11 16.35 1.78 -9.41
C GLU A 11 15.52 2.78 -10.21
N SER A 12 16.09 3.92 -10.54
CA SER A 12 15.57 4.77 -11.62
C SER A 12 16.58 4.79 -12.74
N GLU A 13 16.09 4.66 -13.97
CA GLU A 13 16.92 4.64 -15.17
C GLU A 13 17.02 6.05 -15.73
N ILE A 14 18.24 6.58 -15.79
CA ILE A 14 18.51 7.84 -16.49
C ILE A 14 19.01 7.46 -17.89
N VAL A 15 18.19 7.75 -18.90
CA VAL A 15 18.48 7.47 -20.31
C VAL A 15 19.06 8.72 -20.96
N HIS A 16 20.37 8.74 -21.16
CA HIS A 16 21.01 9.72 -22.04
C HIS A 16 21.03 9.16 -23.47
N GLN A 17 20.49 9.89 -24.45
CA GLN A 17 20.15 9.34 -25.78
C GLN A 17 21.23 9.51 -26.86
N LYS A 18 22.44 9.96 -26.49
CA LYS A 18 23.55 10.19 -27.44
C LYS A 18 24.87 9.66 -26.92
N GLU A 19 25.61 8.97 -27.80
CA GLU A 19 27.06 8.72 -27.67
C GLU A 19 27.78 9.94 -28.24
N ASP A 20 28.24 10.86 -27.39
CA ASP A 20 28.91 12.08 -27.84
C ASP A 20 30.45 11.94 -27.81
N TYR A 21 31.02 10.91 -27.16
CA TYR A 21 32.48 10.71 -27.03
C TYR A 21 32.90 9.25 -27.23
N ASP A 22 34.06 9.03 -27.88
CA ASP A 22 34.67 7.70 -28.01
C ASP A 22 35.53 7.31 -26.78
N GLU A 23 35.95 6.04 -26.69
CA GLU A 23 36.72 5.56 -25.53
C GLU A 23 38.09 6.24 -25.34
N ASP A 24 38.70 6.74 -26.41
CA ASP A 24 40.03 7.32 -26.36
C ASP A 24 39.95 8.81 -25.99
N GLU A 25 38.91 9.52 -26.43
CA GLU A 25 38.56 10.87 -25.97
C GLU A 25 38.24 10.89 -24.47
N ILE A 26 37.48 9.91 -23.97
CA ILE A 26 37.17 9.79 -22.54
C ILE A 26 38.43 9.54 -21.71
N LYS A 27 39.32 8.66 -22.17
CA LYS A 27 40.60 8.39 -21.49
C LYS A 27 41.48 9.64 -21.43
N GLU A 28 41.55 10.39 -22.52
CA GLU A 28 42.36 11.61 -22.58
C GLU A 28 41.80 12.71 -21.68
N LEU A 29 40.47 12.86 -21.61
CA LEU A 29 39.81 13.80 -20.70
C LEU A 29 40.08 13.45 -19.22
N ILE A 30 39.97 12.16 -18.87
CA ILE A 30 40.28 11.67 -17.52
C ILE A 30 41.74 11.91 -17.18
N ARG A 31 42.65 11.57 -18.10
CA ARG A 31 44.10 11.74 -17.93
C ARG A 31 44.46 13.20 -17.63
N LYS A 32 43.94 14.14 -18.43
CA LYS A 32 44.14 15.58 -18.22
C LYS A 32 43.65 16.07 -16.85
N TYR A 33 42.56 15.50 -16.35
CA TYR A 33 42.02 15.84 -15.04
C TYR A 33 42.83 15.23 -13.90
N GLU A 34 43.21 13.95 -13.99
CA GLU A 34 43.99 13.24 -12.97
C GLU A 34 45.44 13.74 -12.87
N GLU A 35 46.01 14.24 -13.98
CA GLU A 35 47.32 14.89 -14.02
C GLU A 35 47.28 16.37 -13.61
N GLY A 36 46.09 16.93 -13.33
CA GLY A 36 45.91 18.31 -12.87
C GLY A 36 46.08 19.37 -13.96
N GLU A 37 46.02 19.00 -15.24
CA GLU A 37 46.03 19.95 -16.37
C GLU A 37 44.72 20.74 -16.46
N ILE A 38 43.64 20.24 -15.84
CA ILE A 38 42.32 20.86 -15.77
C ILE A 38 41.94 21.01 -14.29
N GLU A 39 41.93 22.24 -13.77
CA GLU A 39 41.59 22.52 -12.37
C GLU A 39 40.07 22.75 -12.16
N GLU A 40 39.34 23.16 -13.20
CA GLU A 40 37.92 23.49 -13.14
C GLU A 40 37.05 22.40 -13.79
N LYS A 41 35.78 22.30 -13.37
CA LYS A 41 34.84 21.33 -13.96
C LYS A 41 34.61 21.67 -15.43
N THR A 42 34.60 20.66 -16.30
CA THR A 42 34.26 20.88 -17.71
C THR A 42 32.74 21.08 -17.85
N PRO A 43 32.25 21.74 -18.93
CA PRO A 43 30.82 21.92 -19.17
C PRO A 43 30.01 20.62 -19.12
N GLU A 44 30.59 19.52 -19.60
CA GLU A 44 29.99 18.18 -19.59
C GLU A 44 29.84 17.65 -18.16
N MET A 45 30.81 17.93 -17.29
CA MET A 45 30.72 17.57 -15.87
C MET A 45 29.60 18.34 -15.17
N GLU A 46 29.45 19.63 -15.48
CA GLU A 46 28.36 20.45 -14.92
C GLU A 46 26.98 19.99 -15.44
N GLU A 47 26.91 19.61 -16.71
CA GLU A 47 25.70 19.06 -17.32
C GLU A 47 25.31 17.71 -16.69
N TYR A 48 26.25 16.79 -16.53
CA TYR A 48 26.04 15.53 -15.82
C TYR A 48 25.54 15.73 -14.39
N GLU A 49 26.18 16.63 -13.63
CA GLU A 49 25.79 16.90 -12.25
C GLU A 49 24.37 17.50 -12.17
N LYS A 50 24.01 18.33 -13.15
CA LYS A 50 22.68 18.93 -13.25
C LYS A 50 21.60 17.93 -13.68
N GLU A 51 21.90 17.06 -14.65
CA GLU A 51 20.95 16.04 -15.14
C GLU A 51 20.72 14.94 -14.12
N THR A 52 21.76 14.51 -13.42
CA THR A 52 21.72 13.32 -12.55
C THR A 52 21.69 13.63 -11.07
N GLY A 53 22.00 14.86 -10.66
CA GLY A 53 22.19 15.24 -9.26
C GLY A 53 23.41 14.62 -8.59
N LYS A 54 24.28 13.90 -9.33
CA LYS A 54 25.46 13.19 -8.82
C LYS A 54 26.73 13.88 -9.22
N TYR A 55 27.75 13.83 -8.35
CA TYR A 55 29.05 14.44 -8.62
C TYR A 55 29.80 13.77 -9.78
N ALA A 56 30.24 14.57 -10.74
CA ALA A 56 31.15 14.10 -11.80
C ALA A 56 32.53 13.78 -11.23
N ILE A 57 32.93 14.50 -10.18
CA ILE A 57 34.19 14.31 -9.45
C ILE A 57 33.90 14.09 -7.97
N TRP A 58 34.42 13.00 -7.41
CA TRP A 58 34.29 12.71 -6.00
C TRP A 58 35.68 12.50 -5.38
N ARG A 59 36.05 13.37 -4.43
CA ARG A 59 37.37 13.36 -3.76
C ARG A 59 38.56 13.44 -4.74
N GLY A 60 38.42 14.24 -5.79
CA GLY A 60 39.49 14.46 -6.78
C GLY A 60 39.62 13.37 -7.84
N VAL A 61 38.68 12.42 -7.90
CA VAL A 61 38.66 11.36 -8.94
C VAL A 61 37.38 11.45 -9.74
N VAL A 62 37.49 11.29 -11.06
CA VAL A 62 36.35 11.25 -11.98
C VAL A 62 35.51 10.00 -11.70
N THR A 63 34.21 10.18 -11.48
CA THR A 63 33.33 9.08 -11.08
C THR A 63 32.99 8.15 -12.25
N GLU A 64 32.86 6.85 -11.96
CA GLU A 64 32.42 5.86 -12.95
C GLU A 64 31.03 6.18 -13.54
N GLY A 65 30.19 6.90 -12.78
CA GLY A 65 28.90 7.37 -13.26
C GLY A 65 29.04 8.37 -14.40
N PHE A 66 29.95 9.34 -14.28
CA PHE A 66 30.22 10.30 -15.34
C PHE A 66 30.86 9.65 -16.57
N LYS A 67 31.79 8.70 -16.39
CA LYS A 67 32.41 7.96 -17.50
C LYS A 67 31.38 7.21 -18.33
N LYS A 68 30.39 6.61 -17.67
CA LYS A 68 29.27 5.92 -18.33
C LYS A 68 28.31 6.88 -19.02
N TRP A 69 28.07 8.04 -18.40
CA TRP A 69 27.26 9.09 -19.00
C TRP A 69 27.82 9.59 -20.33
N LEU A 70 29.13 9.85 -20.40
CA LEU A 70 29.80 10.28 -21.64
C LEU A 70 29.67 9.25 -22.78
N LYS A 71 29.58 7.97 -22.44
CA LYS A 71 29.37 6.86 -23.38
C LYS A 71 27.90 6.64 -23.77
N GLY A 72 26.97 7.46 -23.29
CA GLY A 72 25.53 7.22 -23.48
C GLY A 72 25.04 5.92 -22.81
N GLU A 73 25.81 5.33 -21.88
CA GLU A 73 25.40 4.12 -21.18
C GLU A 73 24.28 4.43 -20.17
N LYS A 74 23.36 3.47 -19.97
CA LYS A 74 22.31 3.58 -18.95
C LYS A 74 22.91 3.77 -17.56
N ILE A 75 22.52 4.85 -16.89
CA ILE A 75 22.93 5.12 -15.51
C ILE A 75 21.76 4.84 -14.59
N TYR A 76 21.96 3.89 -13.70
CA TYR A 76 21.00 3.57 -12.66
C TYR A 76 21.22 4.51 -11.48
N ASP A 77 20.18 5.22 -11.08
CA ASP A 77 20.15 5.79 -9.75
C ASP A 77 19.93 4.72 -8.71
N ARG A 78 20.73 4.83 -7.66
CA ARG A 78 20.59 4.00 -6.47
C ARG A 78 20.68 4.94 -5.30
N ASP A 79 19.56 5.61 -5.02
CA ASP A 79 19.36 6.26 -3.73
C ASP A 79 19.45 5.17 -2.65
N LYS A 80 20.58 5.16 -1.95
CA LYS A 80 20.89 4.17 -0.92
C LYS A 80 20.65 4.81 0.43
N GLU A 81 19.46 4.62 0.98
CA GLU A 81 19.26 4.81 2.41
C GLU A 81 20.17 3.84 3.18
N ARG A 82 21.07 4.40 3.99
CA ARG A 82 22.00 3.65 4.83
C ARG A 82 21.63 3.86 6.28
N ILE A 83 21.25 2.79 6.96
CA ILE A 83 21.14 2.80 8.41
C ILE A 83 22.50 2.42 8.99
N SER A 84 22.98 3.23 9.93
CA SER A 84 24.20 2.94 10.67
C SER A 84 23.84 2.31 12.01
N LEU A 85 24.27 1.07 12.23
CA LEU A 85 24.10 0.39 13.51
C LEU A 85 25.38 0.53 14.33
N TYR A 86 25.22 0.94 15.58
CA TYR A 86 26.30 0.94 16.57
C TYR A 86 26.17 -0.32 17.41
N VAL A 87 27.11 -1.23 17.26
CA VAL A 87 27.19 -2.47 18.02
C VAL A 87 28.54 -2.57 18.72
N SER A 88 28.57 -3.32 19.82
CA SER A 88 29.83 -3.64 20.52
C SER A 88 30.71 -4.53 19.64
N ASP A 89 32.02 -4.52 19.88
CA ASP A 89 32.95 -5.35 19.10
C ASP A 89 32.68 -6.85 19.33
N ASN A 90 32.30 -7.25 20.55
CA ASN A 90 31.91 -8.63 20.87
C ASN A 90 30.68 -9.08 20.06
N THR A 91 29.63 -8.26 19.99
CA THR A 91 28.42 -8.55 19.19
C THR A 91 28.73 -8.66 17.70
N LYS A 92 29.67 -7.86 17.22
CA LYS A 92 30.10 -7.90 15.81
C LYS A 92 30.83 -9.20 15.50
N GLU A 93 31.69 -9.67 16.40
CA GLU A 93 32.42 -10.95 16.26
C GLU A 93 31.43 -12.12 16.24
N GLU A 94 30.48 -12.15 17.17
CA GLU A 94 29.40 -13.16 17.22
C GLU A 94 28.60 -13.20 15.90
N TRP A 95 28.24 -12.03 15.35
CA TRP A 95 27.52 -11.97 14.08
C TRP A 95 28.38 -12.42 12.89
N GLN A 96 29.69 -12.17 12.95
CA GLN A 96 30.64 -12.62 11.92
C GLN A 96 30.85 -14.13 11.92
N GLU A 97 30.87 -14.76 13.09
CA GLU A 97 30.91 -16.22 13.21
C GLU A 97 29.60 -16.83 12.73
N PHE A 98 28.46 -16.29 13.17
CA PHE A 98 27.14 -16.77 12.77
C PHE A 98 26.96 -16.83 11.25
N ILE A 99 27.35 -15.78 10.51
CA ILE A 99 27.20 -15.77 9.05
C ILE A 99 28.07 -16.82 8.34
N LYS A 100 29.23 -17.17 8.90
CA LYS A 100 30.11 -18.21 8.34
C LYS A 100 29.47 -19.58 8.48
N ASP A 101 28.88 -19.86 9.64
CA ASP A 101 28.27 -21.15 9.95
C ASP A 101 26.94 -21.37 9.20
N HIS A 102 26.24 -20.28 8.85
CA HIS A 102 24.90 -20.33 8.24
C HIS A 102 24.87 -19.90 6.76
N ASN A 103 26.04 -19.88 6.11
CA ASN A 103 26.19 -19.64 4.66
C ASN A 103 25.64 -18.29 4.16
N TYR A 104 25.71 -17.25 5.01
CA TYR A 104 25.35 -15.90 4.64
C TYR A 104 26.52 -15.17 3.98
N SER A 105 26.30 -14.57 2.81
CA SER A 105 27.36 -13.87 2.07
C SER A 105 27.89 -12.62 2.78
N THR A 106 27.06 -11.93 3.57
CA THR A 106 27.44 -10.76 4.37
C THR A 106 26.53 -10.59 5.59
N ILE A 107 27.01 -9.91 6.64
CA ILE A 107 26.19 -9.47 7.79
C ILE A 107 25.00 -8.62 7.32
N SER A 108 25.20 -7.79 6.31
CA SER A 108 24.13 -6.97 5.73
C SER A 108 22.97 -7.81 5.17
N LYS A 109 23.27 -8.99 4.61
CA LYS A 109 22.25 -9.93 4.13
C LYS A 109 21.49 -10.55 5.30
N LEU A 110 22.21 -11.01 6.34
CA LEU A 110 21.61 -11.54 7.57
C LEU A 110 20.66 -10.53 8.22
N ILE A 111 21.11 -9.28 8.40
CA ILE A 111 20.29 -8.24 9.03
C ILE A 111 19.03 -7.97 8.20
N ARG A 112 19.16 -7.89 6.88
CA ARG A 112 18.00 -7.65 6.01
C ARG A 112 16.99 -8.79 6.09
N GLU A 113 17.44 -10.03 6.00
CA GLU A 113 16.53 -11.19 6.13
C GLU A 113 15.91 -11.28 7.52
N SER A 114 16.66 -10.97 8.57
CA SER A 114 16.14 -10.96 9.95
C SER A 114 15.09 -9.86 10.15
N VAL A 115 15.31 -8.68 9.58
CA VAL A 115 14.35 -7.56 9.62
C VAL A 115 13.11 -7.90 8.81
N ASN A 116 13.26 -8.46 7.60
CA ASN A 116 12.12 -8.89 6.79
C ASN A 116 11.31 -9.96 7.52
N TYR A 117 11.98 -10.97 8.09
CA TYR A 117 11.33 -12.01 8.90
C TYR A 117 10.57 -11.43 10.10
N PHE A 118 11.16 -10.45 10.81
CA PHE A 118 10.51 -9.77 11.92
C PHE A 118 9.29 -8.95 11.47
N ILE A 119 9.41 -8.25 10.34
CA ILE A 119 8.30 -7.50 9.73
C ILE A 119 7.18 -8.45 9.31
N ASP A 120 7.49 -9.57 8.67
CA ASP A 120 6.51 -10.58 8.22
C ASP A 120 5.81 -11.26 9.40
N GLN A 121 6.54 -11.59 10.47
CA GLN A 121 5.95 -12.08 11.70
C GLN A 121 5.05 -11.03 12.38
N LYS A 122 5.50 -9.77 12.45
CA LYS A 122 4.70 -8.70 13.05
C LYS A 122 3.50 -8.34 12.20
N SER A 123 3.60 -8.34 10.88
CA SER A 123 2.49 -8.08 9.97
C SER A 123 1.45 -9.19 10.08
N SER A 124 1.86 -10.46 10.20
CA SER A 124 0.96 -11.59 10.51
C SER A 124 0.29 -11.44 11.89
N LEU A 125 1.03 -11.08 12.95
CA LEU A 125 0.46 -10.86 14.28
C LEU A 125 -0.44 -9.62 14.38
N ILE A 126 -0.15 -8.59 13.58
CA ILE A 126 -0.96 -7.39 13.44
C ILE A 126 -2.21 -7.74 12.63
N LYS A 127 -2.12 -8.52 11.54
CA LYS A 127 -3.27 -9.06 10.81
C LYS A 127 -4.19 -9.84 11.73
N ASP A 128 -3.67 -10.80 12.49
CA ASP A 128 -4.50 -11.61 13.41
C ASP A 128 -5.14 -10.82 14.55
N ASN A 129 -4.53 -9.71 14.99
CA ASN A 129 -5.11 -8.82 16.00
C ASN A 129 -6.05 -7.76 15.41
N ILE A 130 -5.80 -7.29 14.19
CA ILE A 130 -6.66 -6.36 13.45
C ILE A 130 -7.92 -7.08 12.97
N PHE A 131 -7.84 -8.33 12.51
CA PHE A 131 -9.03 -9.14 12.20
C PHE A 131 -9.94 -9.38 13.42
N LYS A 132 -9.44 -9.21 14.66
CA LYS A 132 -10.24 -9.25 15.89
C LYS A 132 -10.85 -7.90 16.28
N MET A 133 -10.35 -6.79 15.75
CA MET A 133 -10.94 -5.47 15.95
C MET A 133 -11.83 -5.18 14.74
N ASP A 134 -13.15 -5.10 14.93
CA ASP A 134 -14.03 -4.71 13.83
C ASP A 134 -13.67 -3.29 13.31
N LEU A 135 -13.95 -3.04 12.03
CA LEU A 135 -13.74 -1.75 11.36
C LEU A 135 -14.42 -0.60 12.12
N GLU A 136 -15.49 -0.89 12.85
CA GLU A 136 -16.23 0.02 13.70
C GLU A 136 -15.38 0.47 14.91
N THR A 137 -14.67 -0.44 15.57
CA THR A 137 -13.75 -0.16 16.69
C THR A 137 -12.55 0.67 16.23
N ILE A 138 -12.01 0.39 15.04
CA ILE A 138 -10.91 1.18 14.46
C ILE A 138 -11.39 2.59 14.09
N GLY A 139 -12.59 2.71 13.50
CA GLY A 139 -13.25 3.99 13.24
C GLY A 139 -13.48 4.80 14.53
N ASN A 140 -13.93 4.14 15.59
CA ASN A 140 -14.16 4.74 16.90
C ASN A 140 -12.85 5.23 17.55
N ILE A 141 -11.77 4.45 17.47
CA ILE A 141 -10.45 4.87 17.97
C ILE A 141 -9.92 6.06 17.17
N SER A 142 -10.06 6.05 15.85
CA SER A 142 -9.71 7.18 14.99
C SER A 142 -10.46 8.44 15.40
N HIS A 143 -11.78 8.36 15.59
CA HIS A 143 -12.60 9.49 16.02
C HIS A 143 -12.16 10.01 17.40
N ALA A 144 -11.96 9.12 18.37
CA ALA A 144 -11.53 9.47 19.71
C ALA A 144 -10.13 10.12 19.75
N LEU A 145 -9.25 9.81 18.79
CA LEU A 145 -7.94 10.45 18.64
C LEU A 145 -8.01 11.77 17.88
N LYS A 146 -8.91 11.89 16.88
CA LYS A 146 -9.09 13.12 16.10
C LYS A 146 -9.69 14.26 16.93
N GLU A 147 -10.65 13.99 17.80
CA GLU A 147 -11.30 15.03 18.63
C GLU A 147 -10.34 15.88 19.49
N PRO A 148 -9.46 15.30 20.33
CA PRO A 148 -8.49 16.07 21.08
C PRO A 148 -7.46 16.74 20.16
N LEU A 149 -7.10 16.10 19.03
CA LEU A 149 -6.14 16.64 18.08
C LEU A 149 -6.68 17.87 17.34
N THR A 150 -7.95 17.85 16.92
CA THR A 150 -8.65 19.00 16.33
C THR A 150 -8.66 20.18 17.29
N SER A 151 -8.86 19.92 18.58
CA SER A 151 -8.82 20.96 19.61
C SER A 151 -7.41 21.55 19.77
N ILE A 152 -6.38 20.71 19.87
CA ILE A 152 -4.98 21.15 19.97
C ILE A 152 -4.56 21.97 18.75
N LYS A 153 -4.89 21.50 17.55
CA LYS A 153 -4.64 22.19 16.28
C LYS A 153 -5.38 23.53 16.22
N GLY A 154 -6.66 23.55 16.60
CA GLY A 154 -7.47 24.76 16.59
C GLY A 154 -6.98 25.82 17.57
N PHE A 155 -6.66 25.44 18.81
CA PHE A 155 -6.13 26.38 19.80
C PHE A 155 -4.72 26.88 19.45
N SER A 156 -3.83 26.01 18.97
CA SER A 156 -2.50 26.44 18.52
C SER A 156 -2.60 27.39 17.33
N GLN A 157 -3.46 27.11 16.35
CA GLN A 157 -3.73 28.02 15.24
C GLN A 157 -4.28 29.38 15.70
N LEU A 158 -5.29 29.39 16.59
CA LEU A 158 -5.85 30.64 17.14
C LEU A 158 -4.81 31.49 17.87
N LEU A 159 -3.89 30.86 18.61
CA LEU A 159 -2.80 31.56 19.29
C LEU A 159 -1.80 32.17 18.28
N LEU A 160 -1.46 31.43 17.22
CA LEU A 160 -0.56 31.89 16.15
C LEU A 160 -1.15 32.99 15.28
N GLU A 161 -2.48 33.04 15.13
CA GLU A 161 -3.16 34.06 14.32
C GLU A 161 -3.47 35.33 15.13
N ASN A 162 -4.01 35.18 16.34
CA ASN A 162 -4.56 36.31 17.09
C ASN A 162 -3.60 36.92 18.12
N TYR A 163 -2.62 36.16 18.61
CA TYR A 163 -1.75 36.59 19.70
C TYR A 163 -0.26 36.65 19.31
N ARG A 164 0.06 36.48 18.03
CA ARG A 164 1.45 36.48 17.52
C ARG A 164 2.28 37.68 17.95
N LYS A 165 1.67 38.87 18.08
CA LYS A 165 2.36 40.10 18.46
C LYS A 165 2.56 40.26 19.98
N ASP A 166 1.80 39.52 20.77
CA ASP A 166 1.78 39.61 22.23
C ASP A 166 2.60 38.50 22.90
N LEU A 167 3.06 37.52 22.11
CA LEU A 167 3.82 36.36 22.58
C LEU A 167 5.32 36.55 22.34
N SER A 168 6.14 36.05 23.28
CA SER A 168 7.59 35.98 23.10
C SER A 168 7.96 34.97 22.00
N GLU A 169 9.09 35.20 21.35
CA GLU A 169 9.58 34.39 20.23
C GLU A 169 9.73 32.90 20.58
N ASP A 170 10.25 32.57 21.77
CA ASP A 170 10.37 31.17 22.24
C ASP A 170 9.01 30.46 22.38
N VAL A 171 7.99 31.20 22.81
CA VAL A 171 6.62 30.68 22.95
C VAL A 171 5.99 30.51 21.58
N LEU A 172 6.25 31.44 20.65
CA LEU A 172 5.79 31.34 19.27
C LEU A 172 6.34 30.08 18.60
N LEU A 173 7.66 29.85 18.67
CA LEU A 173 8.33 28.66 18.13
C LEU A 173 7.77 27.37 18.72
N THR A 174 7.45 27.38 20.02
CA THR A 174 6.84 26.23 20.70
C THR A 174 5.45 25.93 20.16
N ILE A 175 4.62 26.96 19.96
CA ILE A 175 3.25 26.79 19.43
C ILE A 175 3.29 26.37 17.96
N GLU A 176 4.21 26.93 17.16
CA GLU A 176 4.43 26.51 15.76
C GLU A 176 4.81 25.03 15.70
N ASN A 177 5.72 24.57 16.56
CA ASN A 177 6.06 23.14 16.64
C ASN A 177 4.87 22.27 17.08
N ILE A 178 4.05 22.72 18.04
CA ILE A 178 2.82 22.00 18.44
C ILE A 178 1.85 21.87 17.26
N PHE A 179 1.65 22.95 16.50
CA PHE A 179 0.79 22.96 15.33
C PHE A 179 1.30 22.00 14.24
N GLU A 180 2.59 22.08 13.88
CA GLU A 180 3.21 21.20 12.88
C GLU A 180 3.18 19.72 13.30
N GLN A 181 3.48 19.41 14.56
CA GLN A 181 3.38 18.04 15.06
C GLN A 181 1.93 17.54 15.06
N SER A 182 0.94 18.41 15.27
CA SER A 182 -0.48 18.04 15.19
C SER A 182 -0.89 17.64 13.77
N LEU A 183 -0.40 18.37 12.75
CA LEU A 183 -0.62 18.06 11.34
C LEU A 183 0.04 16.74 10.95
N LEU A 184 1.29 16.52 11.38
CA LEU A 184 2.01 15.26 11.13
C LEU A 184 1.30 14.06 11.76
N LEU A 185 0.79 14.21 12.99
CA LEU A 185 0.06 13.15 13.66
C LEU A 185 -1.29 12.87 13.00
N GLU A 186 -2.00 13.92 12.59
CA GLU A 186 -3.26 13.80 11.83
C GLU A 186 -3.04 13.02 10.54
N GLY A 187 -2.00 13.37 9.77
CA GLY A 187 -1.61 12.66 8.56
C GLY A 187 -1.24 11.20 8.82
N LYS A 188 -0.51 10.90 9.90
CA LYS A 188 -0.18 9.51 10.27
C LYS A 188 -1.41 8.69 10.65
N ILE A 189 -2.36 9.28 11.39
CA ILE A 189 -3.62 8.60 11.74
C ILE A 189 -4.41 8.28 10.47
N VAL A 190 -4.53 9.26 9.56
CA VAL A 190 -5.21 9.06 8.27
C VAL A 190 -4.50 7.98 7.46
N ASN A 191 -3.17 8.04 7.32
CA ASN A 191 -2.41 7.04 6.57
C ASN A 191 -2.52 5.65 7.18
N ILE A 192 -2.48 5.48 8.51
CA ILE A 192 -2.66 4.17 9.14
C ILE A 192 -4.08 3.63 8.86
N LEU A 193 -5.10 4.49 8.90
CA LEU A 193 -6.47 4.09 8.58
C LEU A 193 -6.63 3.76 7.10
N ASP A 194 -5.96 4.49 6.23
CA ASP A 194 -5.95 4.24 4.80
C ASP A 194 -5.16 2.98 4.49
N ASP A 195 -4.01 2.72 5.13
CA ASP A 195 -3.24 1.48 5.02
C ASP A 195 -4.04 0.26 5.51
N ILE A 196 -4.83 0.42 6.58
CA ILE A 196 -5.78 -0.60 7.07
C ILE A 196 -6.96 -0.78 6.09
N LYS A 197 -7.38 0.27 5.39
CA LYS A 197 -8.40 0.21 4.33
C LYS A 197 -7.86 -0.30 2.98
N VAL A 198 -6.55 -0.20 2.74
CA VAL A 198 -5.86 -0.52 1.48
C VAL A 198 -5.42 -1.98 1.41
N GLU A 199 -5.39 -2.72 2.53
CA GLU A 199 -5.65 -4.16 2.46
C GLU A 199 -7.14 -4.36 2.18
N ALA A 200 -7.54 -4.16 0.92
CA ALA A 200 -8.79 -4.66 0.40
C ALA A 200 -8.92 -6.10 0.88
N SER A 201 -9.93 -6.38 1.70
CA SER A 201 -10.29 -7.76 1.94
C SER A 201 -10.72 -8.31 0.58
N GLU A 202 -9.81 -8.98 -0.14
CA GLU A 202 -10.14 -9.80 -1.28
C GLU A 202 -10.89 -11.00 -0.72
N TYR A 203 -12.20 -10.84 -0.63
CA TYR A 203 -13.07 -11.98 -0.42
C TYR A 203 -13.65 -12.41 -1.77
N ASP A 204 -13.69 -13.70 -2.03
CA ASP A 204 -14.18 -14.26 -3.29
C ASP A 204 -15.67 -13.94 -3.49
N ILE A 205 -16.45 -13.94 -2.40
CA ILE A 205 -17.92 -13.88 -2.46
C ILE A 205 -18.47 -12.79 -1.52
N LEU A 206 -19.21 -11.82 -2.08
CA LEU A 206 -20.05 -10.92 -1.30
C LEU A 206 -21.44 -11.52 -1.14
N LEU A 207 -21.90 -11.71 0.09
CA LEU A 207 -23.26 -12.11 0.40
C LEU A 207 -24.03 -10.93 1.01
N ILE A 208 -25.10 -10.49 0.36
CA ILE A 208 -25.97 -9.40 0.80
C ILE A 208 -27.32 -10.01 1.17
N GLU A 209 -27.58 -10.14 2.47
CA GLU A 209 -28.69 -10.93 3.04
C GLU A 209 -29.03 -10.40 4.43
N ASP A 210 -30.29 -10.23 4.79
CA ASP A 210 -30.66 -9.67 6.10
C ASP A 210 -30.78 -10.72 7.21
N ASP A 211 -31.00 -11.99 6.86
CA ASP A 211 -31.01 -13.10 7.81
C ASP A 211 -29.59 -13.55 8.22
N LEU A 212 -29.23 -13.25 9.46
CA LEU A 212 -27.94 -13.64 10.06
C LEU A 212 -27.69 -15.15 10.07
N ALA A 213 -28.75 -15.98 10.15
CA ALA A 213 -28.59 -17.43 10.12
C ALA A 213 -28.15 -17.90 8.73
N THR A 214 -28.79 -17.38 7.68
CA THR A 214 -28.44 -17.61 6.29
C THR A 214 -27.02 -17.12 5.98
N ILE A 215 -26.65 -15.91 6.43
CA ILE A 215 -25.27 -15.41 6.30
C ILE A 215 -24.28 -16.40 6.89
N ARG A 216 -24.46 -16.79 8.16
CA ARG A 216 -23.54 -17.71 8.84
C ARG A 216 -23.43 -19.06 8.14
N LEU A 217 -24.55 -19.59 7.67
CA LEU A 217 -24.63 -20.86 6.96
C LEU A 217 -23.81 -20.80 5.66
N LEU A 218 -24.07 -19.81 4.81
CA LEU A 218 -23.42 -19.69 3.51
C LEU A 218 -21.95 -19.32 3.64
N THR A 219 -21.59 -18.41 4.54
CA THR A 219 -20.19 -18.08 4.82
C THR A 219 -19.42 -19.33 5.25
N SER A 220 -19.94 -20.10 6.23
CA SER A 220 -19.29 -21.34 6.68
C SER A 220 -19.17 -22.38 5.55
N TYR A 221 -20.17 -22.45 4.67
CA TYR A 221 -20.16 -23.36 3.54
C TYR A 221 -19.04 -23.01 2.56
N PHE A 222 -18.95 -21.76 2.09
CA PHE A 222 -17.91 -21.34 1.14
C PHE A 222 -16.50 -21.41 1.74
N GLU A 223 -16.34 -21.04 3.01
CA GLU A 223 -15.07 -21.19 3.73
C GLU A 223 -14.64 -22.67 3.81
N SER A 224 -15.58 -23.59 4.03
CA SER A 224 -15.28 -25.03 4.01
C SER A 224 -14.84 -25.56 2.64
N LYS A 225 -15.12 -24.80 1.57
CA LYS A 225 -14.67 -25.06 0.20
C LYS A 225 -13.38 -24.33 -0.17
N GLY A 226 -12.81 -23.55 0.76
CA GLY A 226 -11.56 -22.80 0.56
C GLY A 226 -11.74 -21.40 -0.02
N TYR A 227 -12.98 -20.89 -0.09
CA TYR A 227 -13.27 -19.55 -0.58
C TYR A 227 -13.57 -18.59 0.56
N THR A 228 -13.14 -17.34 0.43
CA THR A 228 -13.44 -16.28 1.39
C THR A 228 -14.81 -15.67 1.09
N CYS A 229 -15.68 -15.57 2.09
CA CYS A 229 -17.04 -15.05 1.93
C CYS A 229 -17.34 -13.99 2.98
N LYS A 230 -17.78 -12.80 2.56
CA LYS A 230 -18.17 -11.70 3.44
C LYS A 230 -19.67 -11.48 3.38
N GLY A 231 -20.34 -11.60 4.53
CA GLY A 231 -21.78 -11.35 4.67
C GLY A 231 -22.08 -9.94 5.17
N VAL A 232 -23.03 -9.25 4.55
CA VAL A 232 -23.55 -7.94 4.96
C VAL A 232 -25.07 -7.96 5.05
N ILE A 233 -25.60 -7.26 6.06
CA ILE A 233 -27.01 -7.37 6.50
C ILE A 233 -27.99 -6.43 5.80
N SER A 234 -27.53 -5.63 4.85
CA SER A 234 -28.36 -4.63 4.18
C SER A 234 -27.78 -4.26 2.82
N GLY A 235 -28.63 -3.75 1.93
CA GLY A 235 -28.18 -3.31 0.62
C GLY A 235 -27.23 -2.12 0.71
N THR A 236 -27.49 -1.18 1.61
CA THR A 236 -26.59 -0.04 1.90
C THR A 236 -25.18 -0.47 2.29
N LYS A 237 -25.04 -1.48 3.16
CA LYS A 237 -23.73 -2.05 3.50
C LYS A 237 -23.09 -2.76 2.31
N GLY A 238 -23.87 -3.45 1.48
CA GLY A 238 -23.38 -4.03 0.23
C GLY A 238 -22.82 -2.98 -0.73
N ILE A 239 -23.50 -1.84 -0.90
CA ILE A 239 -23.01 -0.73 -1.72
C ILE A 239 -21.71 -0.16 -1.16
N GLU A 240 -21.64 0.04 0.16
CA GLU A 240 -20.44 0.53 0.84
C GLU A 240 -19.26 -0.41 0.58
N GLU A 241 -19.49 -1.71 0.72
CA GLU A 241 -18.47 -2.72 0.52
C GLU A 241 -17.95 -2.77 -0.93
N LEU A 242 -18.84 -2.67 -1.91
CA LEU A 242 -18.49 -2.66 -3.34
C LEU A 242 -17.71 -1.40 -3.79
N LYS A 243 -17.66 -0.34 -2.97
CA LYS A 243 -16.76 0.81 -3.22
C LYS A 243 -15.30 0.51 -2.91
N HIS A 244 -15.07 -0.49 -2.06
CA HIS A 244 -13.77 -0.77 -1.46
C HIS A 244 -13.22 -2.15 -1.82
N SER A 245 -14.03 -3.00 -2.45
CA SER A 245 -13.66 -4.36 -2.81
C SER A 245 -14.35 -4.80 -4.11
N GLN A 246 -13.70 -5.70 -4.85
CA GLN A 246 -14.25 -6.32 -6.05
C GLN A 246 -14.33 -7.84 -5.83
N PRO A 247 -15.44 -8.33 -5.28
CA PRO A 247 -15.65 -9.76 -5.13
C PRO A 247 -15.70 -10.44 -6.51
N LYS A 248 -15.36 -11.72 -6.55
CA LYS A 248 -15.50 -12.53 -7.77
C LYS A 248 -16.96 -12.85 -8.07
N VAL A 249 -17.80 -12.98 -7.03
CA VAL A 249 -19.25 -13.25 -7.17
C VAL A 249 -20.04 -12.50 -6.10
N ILE A 250 -21.25 -12.04 -6.46
CA ILE A 250 -22.20 -11.44 -5.54
C ILE A 250 -23.43 -12.34 -5.42
N LEU A 251 -23.79 -12.71 -4.18
CA LEU A 251 -25.04 -13.35 -3.82
C LEU A 251 -25.94 -12.31 -3.16
N LEU A 252 -27.12 -12.07 -3.72
CA LEU A 252 -27.93 -10.92 -3.37
C LEU A 252 -29.37 -11.34 -3.08
N ASP A 253 -29.83 -11.18 -1.84
CA ASP A 253 -31.26 -11.30 -1.55
C ASP A 253 -32.06 -10.23 -2.29
N ILE A 254 -33.20 -10.65 -2.83
CA ILE A 254 -34.18 -9.75 -3.45
C ILE A 254 -34.89 -8.90 -2.40
N ILE A 255 -35.16 -9.47 -1.22
CA ILE A 255 -35.92 -8.81 -0.15
C ILE A 255 -34.94 -8.36 0.93
N LEU A 256 -34.50 -7.10 0.86
CA LEU A 256 -33.66 -6.48 1.90
C LEU A 256 -34.47 -5.42 2.66
N PRO A 257 -34.09 -5.08 3.91
CA PRO A 257 -34.85 -4.18 4.77
C PRO A 257 -34.84 -2.71 4.31
N ASP A 258 -33.82 -2.30 3.57
CA ASP A 258 -33.55 -0.90 3.22
C ASP A 258 -33.77 -0.57 1.73
N LEU A 259 -33.53 -1.53 0.84
CA LEU A 259 -33.68 -1.35 -0.60
C LEU A 259 -34.06 -2.65 -1.30
N SER A 260 -34.61 -2.56 -2.50
CA SER A 260 -34.94 -3.74 -3.31
C SER A 260 -33.67 -4.35 -3.90
N GLY A 261 -33.46 -5.66 -3.74
CA GLY A 261 -32.32 -6.36 -4.35
C GLY A 261 -32.33 -6.27 -5.89
N TYR A 262 -33.50 -6.15 -6.52
CA TYR A 262 -33.58 -5.87 -7.96
C TYR A 262 -32.97 -4.52 -8.33
N ASP A 263 -33.24 -3.49 -7.53
CA ASP A 263 -32.72 -2.14 -7.80
C ASP A 263 -31.21 -2.09 -7.55
N LEU A 264 -30.73 -2.81 -6.53
CA LEU A 264 -29.30 -2.95 -6.28
C LEU A 264 -28.59 -3.68 -7.43
N CYS A 265 -29.15 -4.78 -7.92
CA CYS A 265 -28.61 -5.50 -9.06
C CYS A 265 -28.52 -4.60 -10.30
N LYS A 266 -29.57 -3.83 -10.59
CA LYS A 266 -29.57 -2.85 -11.70
C LYS A 266 -28.46 -1.80 -11.53
N MET A 267 -28.25 -1.32 -10.31
CA MET A 267 -27.19 -0.37 -9.99
C MET A 267 -25.81 -0.98 -10.26
N ILE A 268 -25.55 -2.19 -9.74
CA ILE A 268 -24.29 -2.92 -9.93
C ILE A 268 -24.02 -3.16 -11.42
N LYS A 269 -25.00 -3.68 -12.17
CA LYS A 269 -24.88 -3.98 -13.60
C LYS A 269 -24.81 -2.74 -14.51
N SER A 270 -25.11 -1.56 -13.97
CA SER A 270 -24.96 -0.28 -14.67
C SER A 270 -23.61 0.39 -14.41
N ASP A 271 -22.90 0.00 -13.35
CA ASP A 271 -21.59 0.54 -13.01
C ASP A 271 -20.50 -0.08 -13.89
N LYS A 272 -19.65 0.75 -14.51
CA LYS A 272 -18.61 0.27 -15.44
C LYS A 272 -17.56 -0.62 -14.79
N THR A 273 -17.33 -0.46 -13.48
CA THR A 273 -16.34 -1.20 -12.72
C THR A 273 -16.90 -2.47 -12.12
N LEU A 274 -18.21 -2.51 -11.84
CA LEU A 274 -18.86 -3.64 -11.16
C LEU A 274 -19.68 -4.54 -12.08
N ARG A 275 -20.09 -4.06 -13.27
CA ARG A 275 -21.04 -4.79 -14.13
C ARG A 275 -20.57 -6.17 -14.60
N GLU A 276 -19.26 -6.39 -14.65
CA GLU A 276 -18.66 -7.66 -15.07
C GLU A 276 -18.69 -8.70 -13.94
N ILE A 277 -18.89 -8.27 -12.69
CA ILE A 277 -19.01 -9.18 -11.54
C ILE A 277 -20.35 -9.92 -11.65
N PRO A 278 -20.37 -11.26 -11.62
CA PRO A 278 -21.59 -12.04 -11.60
C PRO A 278 -22.44 -11.76 -10.36
N VAL A 279 -23.75 -11.59 -10.57
CA VAL A 279 -24.75 -11.36 -9.52
C VAL A 279 -25.81 -12.45 -9.61
N TYR A 280 -25.92 -13.27 -8.56
CA TYR A 280 -26.96 -14.28 -8.41
C TYR A 280 -27.96 -13.87 -7.33
N LEU A 281 -29.23 -13.81 -7.71
CA LEU A 281 -30.31 -13.40 -6.81
C LEU A 281 -30.74 -14.56 -5.91
N LEU A 282 -30.78 -14.35 -4.59
CA LEU A 282 -31.37 -15.28 -3.64
C LEU A 282 -32.83 -14.88 -3.41
N THR A 283 -33.78 -15.81 -3.48
CA THR A 283 -35.19 -15.41 -3.50
C THR A 283 -36.16 -16.44 -2.99
N ALA A 284 -37.11 -16.00 -2.15
CA ALA A 284 -38.31 -16.76 -1.80
C ALA A 284 -39.47 -16.52 -2.80
N ILE A 285 -39.31 -15.59 -3.75
CA ILE A 285 -40.29 -15.30 -4.80
C ILE A 285 -40.28 -16.45 -5.82
N PRO A 286 -41.45 -16.90 -6.33
CA PRO A 286 -41.50 -17.95 -7.34
C PRO A 286 -40.61 -17.64 -8.56
N GLY A 287 -39.85 -18.64 -9.02
CA GLY A 287 -38.88 -18.47 -10.10
C GLY A 287 -39.47 -17.89 -11.39
N SER A 288 -40.71 -18.22 -11.72
CA SER A 288 -41.43 -17.69 -12.90
C SER A 288 -41.69 -16.18 -12.84
N GLU A 289 -41.69 -15.57 -11.64
CA GLU A 289 -41.77 -14.12 -11.47
C GLU A 289 -40.38 -13.46 -11.55
N VAL A 290 -39.36 -14.14 -11.02
CA VAL A 290 -37.97 -13.68 -11.05
C VAL A 290 -37.43 -13.68 -12.47
N GLU A 291 -37.72 -14.73 -13.25
CA GLU A 291 -37.32 -14.87 -14.66
C GLU A 291 -37.75 -13.68 -15.52
N LYS A 292 -38.96 -13.14 -15.29
CA LYS A 292 -39.46 -11.97 -16.02
C LYS A 292 -38.64 -10.70 -15.75
N LYS A 293 -37.89 -10.66 -14.65
CA LYS A 293 -37.07 -9.51 -14.22
C LYS A 293 -35.58 -9.71 -14.47
N LEU A 294 -35.13 -10.90 -14.86
CA LEU A 294 -33.71 -11.17 -15.13
C LEU A 294 -33.19 -10.26 -16.26
N ASP A 295 -33.91 -10.15 -17.38
CA ASP A 295 -33.50 -9.31 -18.50
C ASP A 295 -33.39 -7.82 -18.10
N GLU A 296 -34.31 -7.33 -17.27
CA GLU A 296 -34.29 -5.94 -16.81
C GLU A 296 -33.16 -5.66 -15.83
N THR A 297 -32.83 -6.64 -14.99
CA THR A 297 -31.83 -6.51 -13.91
C THR A 297 -30.43 -6.86 -14.37
N LYS A 298 -30.33 -7.62 -15.48
CA LYS A 298 -29.12 -8.23 -16.02
C LYS A 298 -28.40 -9.12 -15.01
N ALA A 299 -29.13 -9.71 -14.06
CA ALA A 299 -28.59 -10.72 -13.15
C ALA A 299 -28.16 -11.96 -13.93
N ASP A 300 -27.11 -12.63 -13.46
CA ASP A 300 -26.54 -13.82 -14.12
C ASP A 300 -27.32 -15.10 -13.77
N GLY A 301 -28.17 -15.04 -12.75
CA GLY A 301 -29.10 -16.10 -12.40
C GLY A 301 -29.80 -15.86 -11.07
N TYR A 302 -30.49 -16.89 -10.59
CA TYR A 302 -31.15 -16.87 -9.29
C TYR A 302 -31.11 -18.25 -8.62
N ILE A 303 -31.21 -18.25 -7.29
CA ILE A 303 -31.28 -19.43 -6.43
C ILE A 303 -32.53 -19.29 -5.54
N LEU A 304 -33.39 -20.31 -5.56
CA LEU A 304 -34.64 -20.31 -4.80
C LEU A 304 -34.40 -20.68 -3.34
N LYS A 305 -35.03 -19.93 -2.42
CA LYS A 305 -35.14 -20.26 -1.00
C LYS A 305 -36.37 -21.17 -0.78
N PRO A 306 -36.29 -22.22 0.05
CA PRO A 306 -35.07 -22.74 0.68
C PRO A 306 -34.17 -23.43 -0.35
N PHE A 307 -32.85 -23.30 -0.16
CA PHE A 307 -31.83 -23.91 -1.01
C PHE A 307 -31.03 -24.97 -0.25
N ASP A 308 -30.44 -25.89 -1.01
CA ASP A 308 -29.45 -26.86 -0.55
C ASP A 308 -28.04 -26.43 -1.01
N PHE A 309 -27.00 -26.97 -0.36
CA PHE A 309 -25.61 -26.66 -0.75
C PHE A 309 -25.28 -27.01 -2.20
N SER A 310 -25.96 -27.99 -2.79
CA SER A 310 -25.82 -28.35 -4.20
C SER A 310 -26.25 -27.24 -5.15
N ASP A 311 -27.16 -26.37 -4.72
CA ASP A 311 -27.64 -25.26 -5.56
C ASP A 311 -26.55 -24.22 -5.82
N PHE A 312 -25.47 -24.22 -5.04
CA PHE A 312 -24.33 -23.33 -5.21
C PHE A 312 -23.15 -23.98 -5.95
N ALA A 313 -23.30 -25.23 -6.44
CA ALA A 313 -22.21 -25.96 -7.07
C ALA A 313 -21.64 -25.20 -8.29
N PHE A 314 -22.50 -24.61 -9.11
CA PHE A 314 -22.09 -23.84 -10.28
C PHE A 314 -21.26 -22.59 -9.93
N ILE A 315 -21.46 -22.01 -8.73
CA ILE A 315 -20.66 -20.87 -8.26
C ILE A 315 -19.25 -21.34 -7.93
N LEU A 316 -19.11 -22.54 -7.35
CA LEU A 316 -17.79 -23.11 -7.04
C LEU A 316 -17.01 -23.40 -8.33
N ASP A 317 -17.68 -23.91 -9.35
CA ASP A 317 -17.08 -24.17 -10.67
C ASP A 317 -16.58 -22.85 -11.29
N TYR A 318 -17.38 -21.78 -11.23
CA TYR A 318 -16.98 -20.46 -11.70
C TYR A 318 -15.76 -19.90 -10.94
N LEU A 319 -15.69 -20.12 -9.64
CA LEU A 319 -14.57 -19.62 -8.82
C LEU A 319 -13.26 -20.42 -9.02
N THR A 320 -13.32 -21.61 -9.64
CA THR A 320 -12.14 -22.43 -9.95
C THR A 320 -11.47 -22.13 -11.30
N GLU A 321 -12.17 -21.46 -12.23
CA GLU A 321 -11.67 -21.13 -13.58
C GLU A 321 -10.85 -19.83 -13.64
#